data_AF-A0A6C7KR06-F1
#
_entry.id   AF-A0A6C7KR06-F1
#
_cell.length_a   1.000
_cell.length_b   1.000
_cell.length_c   1.000
_cell.angle_alpha   90.00
_cell.angle_beta   90.00
_cell.angle_gamma   90.00
#
_symmetry.space_group_name_H-M   'P 1'
#
loop_
_entity.id
_entity.type
_entity.pdbx_description
1 polymer ?
#
loop_
_entity_poly.entity_id
_entity_poly.type
_entity_poly.pdbx_seq_one_letter_code
_entity_poly.pdbx_strand_id
1 'polypeptide(L)'
;NLHKGSMFKLAKNIKKANKEFKIFKEIFNNFAKLSPNIIKIISKNKQAFLKELPRIQNILKIHQDYQPILDNIFHNFNYFIQKFNLIEEWLLSNDFNEKYKKENHPYPSLLDPKKLNDEKEKINYKNIPAELAWEINLPLPDNYEFVFLSAGVSGHAAMVKFLEDCNCRLFSKYSHRGNNIFGAYCDQYAFLNKKGFNILTFFEYGIVDYKLKSKFIGLFNSKKRVLFLVRDPIERLKSRINHIAPNKFAIYDFNLNSNVKEIVNVKKYYSKNGINDFPDINILENLLTFNFFCYKLLIDFFRKSHIFYIDMEEIKPAKAFDTMCVLADKFGFKRPVDKINFSHIVFDDTIGYFPMRLHVEDMIIIITTLLRAKQMRQSKEYINFTKEFFDKPLKYENLGIFLKPQEFGRLKQDSKLFDVTKRYLNNFIEALEERIDLEKAKLFKEKDVLNYLKENKELRVKLKNILDKELVHIKQHRPDIVASWKYYQEFEKMCKELDDGDIYEKDL
;
A
#
# COMPACT_ATOMS: atom_id res chain seq x y z
N ASN A 1 14.09 -38.81 -68.11
CA ASN A 1 14.76 -37.77 -67.28
C ASN A 1 13.87 -37.03 -66.26
N LEU A 2 12.54 -37.16 -66.27
CA LEU A 2 11.64 -36.51 -65.28
C LEU A 2 11.67 -37.13 -63.86
N HIS A 3 12.00 -38.43 -63.72
CA HIS A 3 11.93 -39.13 -62.42
C HIS A 3 13.16 -38.95 -61.51
N LYS A 4 14.33 -38.64 -62.06
CA LYS A 4 15.53 -38.40 -61.24
C LYS A 4 15.43 -37.04 -60.52
N GLY A 5 15.00 -35.99 -61.22
CA GLY A 5 14.81 -34.66 -60.62
C GLY A 5 13.75 -34.62 -59.52
N SER A 6 12.68 -35.41 -59.64
CA SER A 6 11.62 -35.50 -58.62
C SER A 6 12.04 -36.29 -57.38
N MET A 7 12.79 -37.39 -57.53
CA MET A 7 13.36 -38.14 -56.38
C MET A 7 14.40 -37.33 -55.58
N PHE A 8 15.28 -36.58 -56.26
CA PHE A 8 16.22 -35.70 -55.57
C PHE A 8 15.52 -34.57 -54.81
N LYS A 9 14.43 -34.02 -55.37
CA LYS A 9 13.59 -33.00 -54.71
C LYS A 9 12.85 -33.59 -53.50
N LEU A 10 12.33 -34.81 -53.59
CA LEU A 10 11.66 -35.51 -52.49
C LEU A 10 12.63 -35.82 -51.34
N ALA A 11 13.82 -36.36 -51.63
CA ALA A 11 14.83 -36.63 -50.61
C ALA A 11 15.31 -35.36 -49.89
N LYS A 12 15.48 -34.25 -50.63
CA LYS A 12 15.81 -32.94 -50.07
C LYS A 12 14.68 -32.41 -49.17
N ASN A 13 13.43 -32.59 -49.57
CA ASN A 13 12.26 -32.20 -48.78
C ASN A 13 12.12 -33.02 -47.49
N ILE A 14 12.35 -34.34 -47.55
CA ILE A 14 12.34 -35.21 -46.36
C ILE A 14 13.47 -34.82 -45.39
N LYS A 15 14.68 -34.55 -45.90
CA LYS A 15 15.80 -34.11 -45.06
C LYS A 15 15.53 -32.76 -44.39
N LYS A 16 14.90 -31.83 -45.11
CA LYS A 16 14.44 -30.54 -44.57
C LYS A 16 13.37 -30.74 -43.49
N ALA A 17 12.34 -31.54 -43.77
CA ALA A 17 11.27 -31.85 -42.83
C ALA A 17 11.78 -32.53 -41.55
N ASN A 18 12.74 -33.46 -41.65
CA ASN A 18 13.34 -34.12 -40.49
C ASN A 18 14.20 -33.17 -39.63
N LYS A 19 14.88 -32.21 -40.26
CA LYS A 19 15.61 -31.15 -39.53
C LYS A 19 14.64 -30.22 -38.81
N GLU A 20 13.59 -29.78 -39.49
CA GLU A 20 12.52 -28.96 -38.90
C GLU A 20 11.80 -29.70 -37.77
N PHE A 21 11.55 -31.00 -37.90
CA PHE A 21 10.94 -31.84 -36.87
C PHE A 21 11.83 -32.01 -35.63
N LYS A 22 13.15 -32.22 -35.80
CA LYS A 22 14.09 -32.29 -34.67
C LYS A 22 14.12 -30.97 -33.89
N ILE A 23 14.22 -29.86 -34.61
CA ILE A 23 14.18 -28.51 -34.01
C ILE A 23 12.84 -28.27 -33.31
N PHE A 24 11.73 -28.63 -33.96
CA PHE A 24 10.40 -28.55 -33.37
C PHE A 24 10.33 -29.36 -32.07
N LYS A 25 10.82 -30.59 -32.06
CA LYS A 25 10.82 -31.48 -30.88
C LYS A 25 11.63 -30.91 -29.72
N GLU A 26 12.81 -30.35 -30.00
CA GLU A 26 13.66 -29.73 -28.97
C GLU A 26 13.00 -28.50 -28.34
N ILE A 27 12.46 -27.63 -29.19
CA ILE A 27 11.66 -26.48 -28.78
C ILE A 27 10.48 -26.95 -27.93
N PHE A 28 9.69 -27.91 -28.44
CA PHE A 28 8.51 -28.43 -27.76
C PHE A 28 8.83 -29.05 -26.39
N ASN A 29 9.97 -29.73 -26.27
CA ASN A 29 10.43 -30.29 -25.01
C ASN A 29 10.79 -29.19 -23.99
N ASN A 30 11.38 -28.07 -24.43
CA ASN A 30 11.63 -26.91 -23.57
C ASN A 30 10.33 -26.20 -23.19
N PHE A 31 9.41 -26.03 -24.13
CA PHE A 31 8.07 -25.49 -23.91
C PHE A 31 7.24 -26.33 -22.92
N ALA A 32 7.25 -27.66 -23.03
CA ALA A 32 6.50 -28.56 -22.16
C ALA A 32 7.00 -28.58 -20.72
N LYS A 33 8.29 -28.29 -20.50
CA LYS A 33 8.86 -28.12 -19.15
C LYS A 33 8.38 -26.84 -18.45
N LEU A 34 8.13 -25.77 -19.23
CA LEU A 34 7.81 -24.44 -18.71
C LEU A 34 6.30 -24.15 -18.64
N SER A 35 5.50 -24.82 -19.47
CA SER A 35 4.04 -24.66 -19.47
C SER A 35 3.35 -25.98 -19.85
N PRO A 36 2.76 -26.72 -18.87
CA PRO A 36 2.13 -28.02 -19.12
C PRO A 36 0.99 -27.97 -20.17
N ASN A 37 0.35 -26.80 -20.33
CA ASN A 37 -0.77 -26.60 -21.25
C ASN A 37 -0.36 -26.09 -22.64
N ILE A 38 0.94 -25.91 -22.91
CA ILE A 38 1.42 -25.30 -24.14
C ILE A 38 1.01 -26.08 -25.40
N ILE A 39 0.92 -27.41 -25.32
CA ILE A 39 0.52 -28.29 -26.43
C ILE A 39 -0.88 -27.91 -26.92
N LYS A 40 -1.79 -27.66 -25.98
CA LYS A 40 -3.16 -27.26 -26.26
C LYS A 40 -3.21 -25.86 -26.89
N ILE A 41 -2.37 -24.94 -26.40
CA ILE A 41 -2.27 -23.56 -26.93
C ILE A 41 -1.69 -23.55 -28.36
N ILE A 42 -0.61 -24.30 -28.60
CA ILE A 42 0.01 -24.44 -29.93
C ILE A 42 -0.99 -25.08 -30.89
N SER A 43 -1.70 -26.12 -30.46
CA SER A 43 -2.74 -26.77 -31.27
C SER A 43 -3.82 -25.78 -31.68
N LYS A 44 -4.27 -24.91 -30.77
CA LYS A 44 -5.27 -23.86 -31.05
C LYS A 44 -4.78 -22.81 -32.05
N ASN A 45 -3.47 -22.52 -32.07
CA ASN A 45 -2.87 -21.49 -32.93
C ASN A 45 -1.93 -22.08 -34.00
N LYS A 46 -2.13 -23.35 -34.39
CA LYS A 46 -1.15 -24.14 -35.16
C LYS A 46 -0.64 -23.44 -36.42
N GLN A 47 -1.54 -22.87 -37.23
CA GLN A 47 -1.16 -22.22 -38.49
C GLN A 47 -0.32 -20.95 -38.25
N ALA A 48 -0.73 -20.10 -37.31
CA ALA A 48 0.01 -18.89 -36.94
C ALA A 48 1.37 -19.25 -36.34
N PHE A 49 1.43 -20.25 -35.46
CA PHE A 49 2.67 -20.73 -34.88
C PHE A 49 3.66 -21.25 -35.93
N LEU A 50 3.20 -22.11 -36.86
CA LEU A 50 4.05 -22.66 -37.91
C LEU A 50 4.57 -21.58 -38.87
N LYS A 51 3.73 -20.57 -39.17
CA LYS A 51 4.10 -19.43 -40.01
C LYS A 51 5.25 -18.63 -39.38
N GLU A 52 5.16 -18.38 -38.08
CA GLU A 52 6.11 -17.51 -37.36
C GLU A 52 7.27 -18.29 -36.70
N LEU A 53 7.31 -19.62 -36.84
CA LEU A 53 8.26 -20.50 -36.14
C LEU A 53 9.74 -20.06 -36.26
N PRO A 54 10.28 -19.70 -37.44
CA PRO A 54 11.68 -19.25 -37.54
C PRO A 54 11.95 -17.95 -36.79
N ARG A 55 10.97 -17.04 -36.77
CA ARG A 55 11.04 -15.76 -36.06
C ARG A 55 10.95 -15.96 -34.55
N ILE A 56 10.05 -16.84 -34.10
CA ILE A 56 9.95 -17.25 -32.70
C ILE A 56 11.27 -17.87 -32.22
N GLN A 57 11.89 -18.74 -33.02
CA GLN A 57 13.20 -19.32 -32.71
C GLN A 57 14.28 -18.26 -32.52
N ASN A 58 14.29 -17.24 -33.39
CA ASN A 58 15.23 -16.15 -33.28
C ASN A 58 15.05 -15.39 -31.95
N ILE A 59 13.81 -15.04 -31.57
CA ILE A 59 13.49 -14.41 -30.29
C ILE A 59 13.98 -15.24 -29.10
N LEU A 60 13.65 -16.54 -29.08
CA LEU A 60 14.05 -17.43 -27.98
C LEU A 60 15.57 -17.57 -27.88
N LYS A 61 16.28 -17.59 -29.01
CA LYS A 61 17.74 -17.63 -29.06
C LYS A 61 18.37 -16.33 -28.56
N ILE A 62 17.84 -15.18 -28.98
CA ILE A 62 18.33 -13.85 -28.57
C ILE A 62 18.18 -13.65 -27.06
N HIS A 63 17.11 -14.18 -26.47
CA HIS A 63 16.80 -14.03 -25.05
C HIS A 63 17.07 -15.29 -24.21
N GLN A 64 17.85 -16.24 -24.72
CA GLN A 64 18.12 -17.52 -24.06
C GLN A 64 18.80 -17.36 -22.68
N ASP A 65 19.50 -16.25 -22.48
CA ASP A 65 20.22 -15.86 -21.27
C ASP A 65 19.38 -15.01 -20.30
N TYR A 66 18.12 -14.69 -20.65
CA TYR A 66 17.23 -13.85 -19.86
C TYR A 66 15.95 -14.61 -19.49
N GLN A 67 16.05 -15.48 -18.50
CA GLN A 67 14.95 -16.37 -18.08
C GLN A 67 13.61 -15.65 -17.81
N PRO A 68 13.56 -14.48 -17.14
CA PRO A 68 12.29 -13.79 -16.86
C PRO A 68 11.43 -13.46 -18.08
N ILE A 69 12.02 -13.10 -19.22
CA ILE A 69 11.24 -12.83 -20.43
C ILE A 69 10.77 -14.13 -21.09
N LEU A 70 11.60 -15.19 -21.04
CA LEU A 70 11.20 -16.51 -21.53
C LEU A 70 9.99 -17.02 -20.76
N ASP A 71 10.03 -16.97 -19.42
CA ASP A 71 8.92 -17.35 -18.57
C ASP A 71 7.64 -16.57 -18.91
N ASN A 72 7.76 -15.25 -19.11
CA ASN A 72 6.63 -14.41 -19.50
C ASN A 72 6.05 -14.79 -20.89
N ILE A 73 6.90 -15.05 -21.88
CA ILE A 73 6.49 -15.51 -23.21
C ILE A 73 5.73 -16.84 -23.11
N PHE A 74 6.26 -17.81 -22.35
CA PHE A 74 5.67 -19.15 -22.26
C PHE A 74 4.37 -19.17 -21.45
N HIS A 75 4.30 -18.40 -20.37
CA HIS A 75 3.08 -18.24 -19.58
C HIS A 75 1.96 -17.58 -20.41
N ASN A 76 2.31 -16.57 -21.21
CA ASN A 76 1.37 -15.81 -22.03
C ASN A 76 1.38 -16.20 -23.52
N PHE A 77 1.74 -17.45 -23.84
CA PHE A 77 2.05 -17.84 -25.22
C PHE A 77 0.90 -17.64 -26.23
N ASN A 78 -0.35 -17.84 -25.79
CA ASN A 78 -1.50 -17.56 -26.64
C ASN A 78 -1.55 -16.08 -27.06
N TYR A 79 -1.32 -15.17 -26.13
CA TYR A 79 -1.27 -13.74 -26.40
C TYR A 79 -0.05 -13.37 -27.24
N PHE A 80 1.11 -13.97 -26.94
CA PHE A 80 2.34 -13.82 -27.69
C PHE A 80 2.15 -14.10 -29.19
N ILE A 81 1.51 -15.21 -29.54
CA ILE A 81 1.24 -15.57 -30.95
C ILE A 81 0.21 -14.62 -31.59
N GLN A 82 -0.84 -14.24 -30.87
CA GLN A 82 -1.87 -13.34 -31.39
C GLN A 82 -1.35 -11.92 -31.68
N LYS A 83 -0.34 -11.47 -30.94
CA LYS A 83 0.28 -10.13 -31.08
C LYS A 83 1.74 -10.20 -31.55
N PHE A 84 2.13 -11.29 -32.21
CA PHE A 84 3.53 -11.62 -32.47
C PHE A 84 4.34 -10.49 -33.11
N ASN A 85 3.86 -9.86 -34.18
CA ASN A 85 4.60 -8.79 -34.86
C ASN A 85 4.93 -7.61 -33.93
N LEU A 86 3.99 -7.19 -33.08
CA LEU A 86 4.17 -6.08 -32.13
C LEU A 86 5.17 -6.46 -31.04
N ILE A 87 5.06 -7.70 -30.53
CA ILE A 87 5.93 -8.19 -29.46
C ILE A 87 7.35 -8.43 -29.99
N GLU A 88 7.49 -9.01 -31.19
CA GLU A 88 8.80 -9.23 -31.80
C GLU A 88 9.54 -7.92 -32.02
N GLU A 89 8.88 -6.90 -32.59
CA GLU A 89 9.47 -5.57 -32.77
C GLU A 89 9.98 -5.01 -31.43
N TRP A 90 9.18 -5.12 -30.38
CA TRP A 90 9.56 -4.67 -29.04
C TRP A 90 10.75 -5.45 -28.47
N LEU A 91 10.69 -6.79 -28.49
CA LEU A 91 11.73 -7.66 -27.92
C LEU A 91 13.06 -7.60 -28.68
N LEU A 92 13.07 -7.14 -29.93
CA LEU A 92 14.29 -6.89 -30.71
C LEU A 92 14.82 -5.46 -30.58
N SER A 93 14.09 -4.57 -29.90
CA SER A 93 14.46 -3.16 -29.79
C SER A 93 15.60 -2.90 -28.81
N ASN A 94 16.37 -1.85 -29.06
CA ASN A 94 17.38 -1.35 -28.13
C ASN A 94 16.74 -0.90 -26.81
N ASP A 95 15.53 -0.33 -26.86
CA ASP A 95 14.80 0.14 -25.68
C ASP A 95 14.46 -1.02 -24.73
N PHE A 96 14.04 -2.18 -25.24
CA PHE A 96 13.84 -3.38 -24.42
C PHE A 96 15.15 -3.84 -23.78
N ASN A 97 16.23 -3.90 -24.57
CA ASN A 97 17.53 -4.35 -24.10
C ASN A 97 18.07 -3.47 -22.97
N GLU A 98 18.05 -2.15 -23.14
CA GLU A 98 18.53 -1.20 -22.12
C GLU A 98 17.62 -1.18 -20.89
N LYS A 99 16.30 -1.27 -21.05
CA LYS A 99 15.36 -1.19 -19.93
C LYS A 99 15.28 -2.47 -19.10
N TYR A 100 15.32 -3.64 -19.73
CA TYR A 100 15.00 -4.90 -19.08
C TYR A 100 16.19 -5.87 -19.05
N LYS A 101 16.79 -6.17 -20.21
CA LYS A 101 17.81 -7.22 -20.31
C LYS A 101 19.12 -6.84 -19.63
N LYS A 102 19.65 -5.64 -19.90
CA LYS A 102 20.92 -5.14 -19.33
C LYS A 102 20.86 -4.97 -17.82
N GLU A 103 19.68 -4.61 -17.29
CA GLU A 103 19.45 -4.46 -15.85
C GLU A 103 19.06 -5.78 -15.18
N ASN A 104 18.95 -6.89 -15.94
CA ASN A 104 18.41 -8.18 -15.49
C ASN A 104 17.10 -8.02 -14.69
N HIS A 105 16.20 -7.19 -15.20
CA HIS A 105 14.98 -6.82 -14.49
C HIS A 105 14.09 -8.07 -14.27
N PRO A 106 13.52 -8.29 -13.08
CA PRO A 106 12.80 -9.55 -12.78
C PRO A 106 11.43 -9.67 -13.47
N TYR A 107 10.85 -8.55 -13.95
CA TYR A 107 9.51 -8.51 -14.55
C TYR A 107 9.50 -7.79 -15.91
N PRO A 108 10.11 -8.34 -16.97
CA PRO A 108 10.11 -7.72 -18.29
C PRO A 108 8.74 -7.80 -18.96
N SER A 109 8.32 -6.72 -19.62
CA SER A 109 7.03 -6.66 -20.33
C SER A 109 7.11 -7.26 -21.73
N LEU A 110 6.01 -7.89 -22.16
CA LEU A 110 5.85 -8.34 -23.56
C LEU A 110 5.53 -7.20 -24.53
N LEU A 111 5.07 -6.05 -24.06
CA LEU A 111 4.72 -4.91 -24.91
C LEU A 111 5.58 -3.70 -24.58
N ASP A 112 5.73 -2.81 -25.55
CA ASP A 112 6.42 -1.53 -25.36
C ASP A 112 5.55 -0.57 -24.52
N PRO A 113 5.88 -0.34 -23.23
CA PRO A 113 5.07 0.54 -22.39
C PRO A 113 5.12 2.00 -22.84
N LYS A 114 6.16 2.44 -23.55
CA LYS A 114 6.27 3.83 -24.01
C LYS A 114 5.24 4.11 -25.10
N LYS A 115 5.14 3.23 -26.10
CA LYS A 115 4.11 3.33 -27.15
C LYS A 115 2.69 3.27 -26.57
N LEU A 116 2.45 2.39 -25.59
CA LEU A 116 1.12 2.20 -25.01
C LEU A 116 0.55 3.42 -24.26
N ASN A 117 1.38 4.42 -23.93
CA ASN A 117 0.92 5.69 -23.36
C ASN A 117 0.30 6.64 -24.40
N ASP A 118 0.54 6.43 -25.71
CA ASP A 118 -0.11 7.20 -26.76
C ASP A 118 -1.51 6.65 -27.03
N GLU A 119 -2.53 7.46 -26.78
CA GLU A 119 -3.94 7.10 -27.00
C GLU A 119 -4.29 6.91 -28.48
N LYS A 120 -3.43 7.38 -29.40
CA LYS A 120 -3.59 7.17 -30.85
C LYS A 120 -3.18 5.76 -31.29
N GLU A 121 -2.42 5.04 -30.49
CA GLU A 121 -2.05 3.66 -30.79
C GLU A 121 -3.27 2.74 -30.77
N LYS A 122 -3.31 1.80 -31.71
CA LYS A 122 -4.40 0.81 -31.81
C LYS A 122 -4.52 -0.02 -30.54
N ILE A 123 -3.41 -0.26 -29.85
CA ILE A 123 -3.34 -0.91 -28.55
C ILE A 123 -2.69 0.10 -27.61
N ASN A 124 -3.33 0.39 -26.48
CA ASN A 124 -2.87 1.36 -25.49
C ASN A 124 -3.41 1.01 -24.10
N TYR A 125 -2.95 1.72 -23.07
CA TYR A 125 -3.34 1.45 -21.68
C TYR A 125 -4.86 1.51 -21.38
N LYS A 126 -5.66 2.18 -22.22
CA LYS A 126 -7.12 2.26 -22.03
C LYS A 126 -7.85 1.04 -22.59
N ASN A 127 -7.25 0.31 -23.53
CA ASN A 127 -7.89 -0.84 -24.19
C ASN A 127 -7.30 -2.20 -23.79
N ILE A 128 -6.18 -2.23 -23.07
CA ILE A 128 -5.68 -3.43 -22.41
C ILE A 128 -6.36 -3.57 -21.03
N PRO A 129 -7.06 -4.68 -20.74
CA PRO A 129 -7.58 -4.98 -19.41
C PRO A 129 -6.44 -5.07 -18.39
N ALA A 130 -6.66 -4.57 -17.18
CA ALA A 130 -5.63 -4.53 -16.14
C ALA A 130 -5.14 -5.93 -15.74
N GLU A 131 -6.03 -6.93 -15.81
CA GLU A 131 -5.69 -8.33 -15.53
C GLU A 131 -4.67 -8.86 -16.55
N LEU A 132 -4.89 -8.59 -17.83
CA LEU A 132 -3.94 -8.95 -18.88
C LEU A 132 -2.63 -8.18 -18.73
N ALA A 133 -2.70 -6.88 -18.41
CA ALA A 133 -1.52 -6.05 -18.17
C ALA A 133 -0.64 -6.61 -17.04
N TRP A 134 -1.25 -7.08 -15.95
CA TRP A 134 -0.55 -7.77 -14.88
C TRP A 134 0.12 -9.07 -15.36
N GLU A 135 -0.62 -9.94 -16.07
CA GLU A 135 -0.11 -11.23 -16.53
C GLU A 135 1.12 -11.09 -17.44
N ILE A 136 1.15 -10.07 -18.31
CA ILE A 136 2.26 -9.83 -19.25
C ILE A 136 3.35 -8.92 -18.68
N ASN A 137 3.35 -8.66 -17.37
CA ASN A 137 4.29 -7.78 -16.65
C ASN A 137 4.35 -6.35 -17.24
N LEU A 138 3.21 -5.77 -17.60
CA LEU A 138 3.15 -4.42 -18.11
C LEU A 138 3.30 -3.40 -16.95
N PRO A 139 4.25 -2.44 -17.04
CA PRO A 139 4.32 -1.34 -16.09
C PRO A 139 3.03 -0.55 -16.03
N LEU A 140 2.79 0.14 -14.91
CA LEU A 140 1.63 1.03 -14.79
C LEU A 140 1.70 2.20 -15.80
N PRO A 141 0.56 2.76 -16.24
CA PRO A 141 0.53 3.91 -17.16
C PRO A 141 1.38 5.08 -16.63
N ASP A 142 2.14 5.76 -17.50
CA ASP A 142 3.08 6.82 -17.12
C ASP A 142 2.39 8.18 -16.92
N ASN A 143 1.27 8.17 -16.18
CA ASN A 143 0.46 9.34 -15.88
C ASN A 143 0.47 9.62 -14.37
N TYR A 144 1.68 9.75 -13.82
CA TYR A 144 1.95 10.15 -12.43
C TYR A 144 3.27 10.92 -12.32
N GLU A 145 3.33 11.84 -11.37
CA GLU A 145 4.43 12.79 -11.22
C GLU A 145 5.59 12.23 -10.39
N PHE A 146 5.25 11.47 -9.34
CA PHE A 146 6.21 10.82 -8.45
C PHE A 146 5.59 9.61 -7.73
N VAL A 147 6.45 8.85 -7.07
CA VAL A 147 6.06 7.69 -6.24
C VAL A 147 6.08 8.10 -4.77
N PHE A 148 5.01 7.82 -4.04
CA PHE A 148 4.95 7.95 -2.59
C PHE A 148 5.02 6.57 -1.93
N LEU A 149 6.09 6.35 -1.17
CA LEU A 149 6.36 5.13 -0.43
C LEU A 149 6.21 5.36 1.06
N SER A 150 5.59 4.40 1.75
CA SER A 150 5.58 4.34 3.20
C SER A 150 5.54 2.89 3.65
N ALA A 151 6.35 2.57 4.65
CA ALA A 151 6.15 1.35 5.42
C ALA A 151 4.94 1.53 6.37
N GLY A 152 4.32 0.43 6.78
CA GLY A 152 3.13 0.46 7.64
C GLY A 152 3.34 1.22 8.94
N VAL A 153 2.30 1.89 9.43
CA VAL A 153 2.28 2.59 10.73
C VAL A 153 3.29 3.76 10.83
N SER A 154 3.67 4.35 9.70
CA SER A 154 4.61 5.48 9.61
C SER A 154 3.94 6.86 9.43
N GLY A 155 2.61 6.97 9.59
CA GLY A 155 1.88 8.23 9.41
C GLY A 155 1.36 8.50 7.99
N HIS A 156 1.38 7.50 7.10
CA HIS A 156 0.94 7.66 5.71
C HIS A 156 -0.48 8.22 5.58
N ALA A 157 -1.42 7.91 6.48
CA ALA A 157 -2.79 8.40 6.36
C ALA A 157 -2.87 9.93 6.46
N ALA A 158 -2.06 10.53 7.33
CA ALA A 158 -1.93 11.98 7.41
C ALA A 158 -1.31 12.56 6.14
N MET A 159 -0.20 11.97 5.67
CA MET A 159 0.45 12.39 4.43
C MET A 159 -0.49 12.29 3.21
N VAL A 160 -1.26 11.20 3.09
CA VAL A 160 -2.28 11.02 2.04
C VAL A 160 -3.26 12.19 2.07
N LYS A 161 -3.80 12.51 3.25
CA LYS A 161 -4.77 13.59 3.41
C LYS A 161 -4.17 14.96 3.07
N PHE A 162 -2.95 15.22 3.51
CA PHE A 162 -2.23 16.46 3.22
C PHE A 162 -1.95 16.64 1.72
N LEU A 163 -1.59 15.56 1.02
CA LEU A 163 -1.43 15.56 -0.44
C LEU A 163 -2.78 15.81 -1.14
N GLU A 164 -3.87 15.18 -0.70
CA GLU A 164 -5.22 15.44 -1.23
C GLU A 164 -5.65 16.91 -1.04
N ASP A 165 -5.37 17.51 0.12
CA ASP A 165 -5.65 18.93 0.39
C ASP A 165 -4.79 19.88 -0.47
N CYS A 166 -3.67 19.37 -1.00
CA CYS A 166 -2.84 20.03 -2.00
C CYS A 166 -3.27 19.70 -3.45
N ASN A 167 -4.49 19.19 -3.65
CA ASN A 167 -5.05 18.81 -4.96
C ASN A 167 -4.25 17.72 -5.70
N CYS A 168 -3.44 16.95 -4.99
CA CYS A 168 -2.85 15.74 -5.52
C CYS A 168 -3.89 14.63 -5.55
N ARG A 169 -3.80 13.78 -6.56
CA ARG A 169 -4.62 12.59 -6.69
C ARG A 169 -3.78 11.38 -6.38
N LEU A 170 -4.28 10.50 -5.52
CA LEU A 170 -3.65 9.22 -5.23
C LEU A 170 -4.71 8.17 -4.94
N PHE A 171 -4.34 6.92 -5.13
CA PHE A 171 -5.22 5.80 -4.83
C PHE A 171 -4.75 5.08 -3.56
N SER A 172 -5.23 5.53 -2.39
CA SER A 172 -4.87 5.00 -1.08
C SER A 172 -5.74 3.83 -0.60
N LYS A 173 -6.79 3.47 -1.35
CA LYS A 173 -7.89 2.59 -0.90
C LYS A 173 -7.66 1.08 -1.14
N TYR A 174 -6.56 0.65 -1.76
CA TYR A 174 -6.27 -0.79 -1.90
C TYR A 174 -5.95 -1.47 -0.57
N SER A 175 -5.63 -0.70 0.49
CA SER A 175 -5.48 -1.21 1.86
C SER A 175 -6.73 -1.97 2.35
N HIS A 176 -7.91 -1.64 1.83
CA HIS A 176 -9.16 -2.33 2.12
C HIS A 176 -9.29 -3.72 1.46
N ARG A 177 -8.38 -4.09 0.54
CA ARG A 177 -8.41 -5.39 -0.14
C ARG A 177 -7.65 -6.51 0.60
N GLY A 178 -7.27 -6.30 1.87
CA GLY A 178 -6.71 -7.36 2.72
C GLY A 178 -5.54 -8.12 2.09
N ASN A 179 -4.50 -7.40 1.65
CA ASN A 179 -3.29 -7.94 1.01
C ASN A 179 -3.42 -8.41 -0.45
N ASN A 180 -4.53 -8.11 -1.15
CA ASN A 180 -4.68 -8.40 -2.59
C ASN A 180 -3.85 -7.42 -3.47
N ILE A 181 -2.58 -7.75 -3.70
CA ILE A 181 -1.65 -6.97 -4.53
C ILE A 181 -2.09 -6.88 -6.00
N PHE A 182 -2.60 -7.97 -6.56
CA PHE A 182 -3.14 -7.97 -7.91
C PHE A 182 -4.27 -6.94 -8.04
N GLY A 183 -5.18 -6.92 -7.08
CA GLY A 183 -6.23 -5.93 -7.00
C GLY A 183 -5.71 -4.49 -6.87
N ALA A 184 -4.65 -4.29 -6.08
CA ALA A 184 -4.00 -2.99 -5.94
C ALA A 184 -3.39 -2.50 -7.26
N TYR A 185 -2.77 -3.39 -8.03
CA TYR A 185 -2.30 -3.09 -9.38
C TYR A 185 -3.46 -2.68 -10.29
N CYS A 186 -4.54 -3.46 -10.34
CA CYS A 186 -5.67 -3.16 -11.21
C CYS A 186 -6.32 -1.81 -10.87
N ASP A 187 -6.44 -1.49 -9.59
CA ASP A 187 -6.99 -0.21 -9.16
C ASP A 187 -6.09 0.97 -9.54
N GLN A 188 -4.77 0.85 -9.33
CA GLN A 188 -3.83 1.89 -9.72
C GLN A 188 -3.73 2.03 -11.25
N TYR A 189 -3.82 0.93 -11.98
CA TYR A 189 -3.90 0.93 -13.44
C TYR A 189 -5.11 1.74 -13.93
N ALA A 190 -6.30 1.45 -13.39
CA ALA A 190 -7.52 2.18 -13.74
C ALA A 190 -7.48 3.65 -13.29
N PHE A 191 -6.89 3.93 -12.13
CA PHE A 191 -6.71 5.28 -11.60
C PHE A 191 -5.81 6.13 -12.50
N LEU A 192 -4.69 5.57 -12.97
CA LEU A 192 -3.71 6.25 -13.82
C LEU A 192 -4.19 6.46 -15.26
N ASN A 193 -5.27 5.80 -15.69
CA ASN A 193 -5.92 6.13 -16.97
C ASN A 193 -6.69 7.47 -16.96
N LYS A 194 -6.75 8.17 -15.80
CA LYS A 194 -7.39 9.48 -15.65
C LYS A 194 -6.36 10.58 -15.41
N LYS A 195 -6.27 11.55 -16.32
CA LYS A 195 -5.36 12.71 -16.24
C LYS A 195 -5.53 13.52 -14.96
N GLY A 196 -4.44 14.00 -14.38
CA GLY A 196 -4.40 14.86 -13.20
C GLY A 196 -3.02 14.81 -12.54
N PHE A 197 -2.82 15.59 -11.47
CA PHE A 197 -1.59 15.51 -10.68
C PHE A 197 -1.60 14.22 -9.85
N ASN A 198 -1.27 13.11 -10.48
CA ASN A 198 -1.38 11.78 -9.90
C ASN A 198 -0.07 11.39 -9.19
N ILE A 199 -0.21 10.74 -8.05
CA ILE A 199 0.88 10.14 -7.28
C ILE A 199 0.65 8.64 -7.23
N LEU A 200 1.67 7.89 -7.62
CA LEU A 200 1.66 6.43 -7.51
C LEU A 200 2.05 6.05 -6.09
N THR A 201 1.32 5.14 -5.45
CA THR A 201 1.51 4.85 -4.02
C THR A 201 1.87 3.40 -3.78
N PHE A 202 2.77 3.14 -2.83
CA PHE A 202 2.91 1.83 -2.22
C PHE A 202 2.99 1.97 -0.69
N PHE A 203 2.14 1.20 -0.02
CA PHE A 203 1.96 1.22 1.43
C PHE A 203 1.97 -0.22 1.91
N GLU A 204 2.92 -0.57 2.77
CA GLU A 204 3.00 -1.91 3.35
C GLU A 204 2.07 -2.02 4.57
N TYR A 205 1.19 -3.02 4.59
CA TYR A 205 0.23 -3.23 5.68
C TYR A 205 0.18 -4.67 6.21
N GLY A 206 1.07 -5.58 5.79
CA GLY A 206 1.03 -6.91 6.37
C GLY A 206 1.94 -7.98 5.77
N ILE A 207 1.57 -9.23 6.06
CA ILE A 207 2.26 -10.43 5.63
C ILE A 207 1.71 -10.82 4.25
N VAL A 208 2.13 -10.07 3.24
CA VAL A 208 1.87 -10.40 1.84
C VAL A 208 3.00 -11.26 1.28
N ASP A 209 2.69 -12.15 0.34
CA ASP A 209 3.69 -12.87 -0.42
C ASP A 209 4.74 -11.93 -1.03
N TYR A 210 6.01 -12.26 -0.78
CA TYR A 210 7.14 -11.45 -1.21
C TYR A 210 7.22 -11.33 -2.74
N LYS A 211 6.91 -12.40 -3.49
CA LYS A 211 7.01 -12.40 -4.96
C LYS A 211 5.96 -11.48 -5.57
N LEU A 212 4.74 -11.46 -5.05
CA LEU A 212 3.69 -10.55 -5.51
C LEU A 212 4.05 -9.09 -5.24
N LYS A 213 4.59 -8.78 -4.06
CA LYS A 213 5.05 -7.41 -3.74
C LYS A 213 6.19 -6.96 -4.63
N SER A 214 7.20 -7.82 -4.77
CA SER A 214 8.34 -7.60 -5.66
C SER A 214 7.87 -7.36 -7.10
N LYS A 215 6.92 -8.16 -7.60
CA LYS A 215 6.31 -7.94 -8.92
C LYS A 215 5.67 -6.57 -9.00
N PHE A 216 4.81 -6.23 -8.05
CA PHE A 216 4.07 -4.98 -8.12
C PHE A 216 4.99 -3.75 -8.11
N ILE A 217 5.96 -3.70 -7.19
CA ILE A 217 6.92 -2.59 -7.12
C ILE A 217 7.80 -2.56 -8.37
N GLY A 218 8.20 -3.72 -8.89
CA GLY A 218 8.96 -3.84 -10.13
C GLY A 218 8.21 -3.38 -11.39
N LEU A 219 6.89 -3.14 -11.31
CA LEU A 219 6.11 -2.56 -12.41
C LEU A 219 6.02 -1.02 -12.33
N PHE A 220 6.70 -0.40 -11.37
CA PHE A 220 6.77 1.06 -11.26
C PHE A 220 7.89 1.60 -12.16
N ASN A 221 7.83 2.87 -12.54
CA ASN A 221 8.91 3.50 -13.29
C ASN A 221 10.04 3.90 -12.33
N SER A 222 11.13 3.14 -12.33
CA SER A 222 12.32 3.33 -11.48
C SER A 222 13.07 4.66 -11.72
N LYS A 223 12.69 5.45 -12.73
CA LYS A 223 13.26 6.78 -12.97
C LYS A 223 12.47 7.92 -12.31
N LYS A 224 11.26 7.64 -11.80
CA LYS A 224 10.43 8.65 -11.15
C LYS A 224 11.02 9.03 -9.79
N ARG A 225 10.84 10.29 -9.40
CA ARG A 225 11.21 10.75 -8.05
C ARG A 225 10.39 10.00 -7.00
N VAL A 226 10.98 9.81 -5.83
CA VAL A 226 10.37 9.08 -4.73
C VAL A 226 10.26 10.00 -3.52
N LEU A 227 9.07 10.12 -2.95
CA LEU A 227 8.85 10.62 -1.60
C LEU A 227 8.73 9.41 -0.68
N PHE A 228 9.60 9.29 0.32
CA PHE A 228 9.63 8.12 1.21
C PHE A 228 9.45 8.54 2.67
N LEU A 229 8.26 8.27 3.20
CA LEU A 229 7.93 8.50 4.61
C LEU A 229 8.51 7.37 5.49
N VAL A 230 9.36 7.77 6.44
CA VAL A 230 10.06 6.91 7.39
C VAL A 230 9.73 7.34 8.82
N ARG A 231 10.02 6.47 9.79
CA ARG A 231 9.72 6.70 11.20
C ARG A 231 10.61 5.83 12.07
N ASP A 232 10.89 6.29 13.29
CA ASP A 232 11.54 5.50 14.34
C ASP A 232 10.92 4.08 14.42
N PRO A 233 11.72 3.01 14.23
CA PRO A 233 11.22 1.65 14.20
C PRO A 233 10.58 1.20 15.52
N ILE A 234 11.04 1.70 16.68
CA ILE A 234 10.46 1.37 17.99
C ILE A 234 9.10 2.04 18.15
N GLU A 235 8.97 3.29 17.72
CA GLU A 235 7.68 3.95 17.70
C GLU A 235 6.68 3.26 16.76
N ARG A 236 7.14 2.78 15.60
CA ARG A 236 6.31 2.00 14.66
C ARG A 236 5.79 0.73 15.33
N LEU A 237 6.65 -0.01 16.04
CA LEU A 237 6.26 -1.21 16.79
C LEU A 237 5.23 -0.87 17.87
N LYS A 238 5.49 0.15 18.70
CA LYS A 238 4.55 0.64 19.72
C LYS A 238 3.19 0.99 19.11
N SER A 239 3.18 1.78 18.04
CA SER A 239 1.94 2.15 17.36
C SER A 239 1.20 0.93 16.80
N ARG A 240 1.90 -0.13 16.38
CA ARG A 240 1.25 -1.37 15.91
C ARG A 240 0.70 -2.22 17.06
N ILE A 241 1.41 -2.32 18.18
CA ILE A 241 0.93 -3.00 19.40
C ILE A 241 -0.38 -2.37 19.89
N ASN A 242 -0.44 -1.05 19.90
CA ASN A 242 -1.62 -0.28 20.33
C ASN A 242 -2.71 -0.16 19.25
N HIS A 243 -2.56 -0.81 18.09
CA HIS A 243 -3.48 -0.63 16.98
C HIS A 243 -4.82 -1.32 17.28
N ILE A 244 -5.91 -0.57 17.12
CA ILE A 244 -7.26 -1.11 17.32
C ILE A 244 -7.59 -2.17 16.26
N ALA A 245 -8.32 -3.20 16.66
CA ALA A 245 -8.88 -4.23 15.80
C ALA A 245 -10.38 -3.95 15.56
N PRO A 246 -10.96 -4.47 14.45
CA PRO A 246 -12.39 -4.40 14.23
C PRO A 246 -13.17 -5.05 15.37
N ASN A 247 -14.13 -4.30 15.92
CA ASN A 247 -15.08 -4.82 16.90
C ASN A 247 -16.46 -4.98 16.25
N LYS A 248 -16.82 -6.22 15.91
CA LYS A 248 -18.11 -6.54 15.30
C LYS A 248 -19.32 -6.32 16.23
N PHE A 249 -19.07 -6.14 17.52
CA PHE A 249 -20.09 -5.90 18.53
C PHE A 249 -20.17 -4.43 18.95
N ALA A 250 -19.38 -3.54 18.34
CA ALA A 250 -19.45 -2.11 18.62
C ALA A 250 -20.81 -1.54 18.16
N ILE A 251 -21.43 -0.74 19.02
CA ILE A 251 -22.73 -0.13 18.78
C ILE A 251 -22.50 1.32 18.34
N TYR A 252 -22.82 1.62 17.08
CA TYR A 252 -22.74 2.98 16.52
C TYR A 252 -24.10 3.62 16.33
N ASP A 253 -25.17 2.83 16.38
CA ASP A 253 -26.56 3.25 16.19
C ASP A 253 -27.34 2.81 17.44
N PHE A 254 -27.90 3.76 18.18
CA PHE A 254 -28.55 3.54 19.47
C PHE A 254 -29.68 4.54 19.73
N ASN A 255 -30.43 4.39 20.82
CA ASN A 255 -31.56 5.25 21.16
C ASN A 255 -31.52 5.68 22.63
N LEU A 256 -32.50 6.50 23.04
CA LEU A 256 -32.59 7.06 24.41
C LEU A 256 -32.72 6.02 25.54
N ASN A 257 -33.03 4.75 25.22
CA ASN A 257 -33.12 3.66 26.21
C ASN A 257 -31.83 2.84 26.30
N SER A 258 -30.85 3.11 25.44
CA SER A 258 -29.62 2.32 25.34
C SER A 258 -28.64 2.65 26.48
N ASN A 259 -27.95 1.64 27.00
CA ASN A 259 -26.96 1.81 28.06
C ASN A 259 -25.69 2.51 27.53
N VAL A 260 -25.44 3.74 28.00
CA VAL A 260 -24.30 4.55 27.54
C VAL A 260 -22.94 3.85 27.74
N LYS A 261 -22.77 3.07 28.81
CA LYS A 261 -21.51 2.36 29.10
C LYS A 261 -21.22 1.23 28.10
N GLU A 262 -22.27 0.59 27.58
CA GLU A 262 -22.15 -0.44 26.55
C GLU A 262 -21.85 0.19 25.19
N ILE A 263 -22.51 1.31 24.85
CA ILE A 263 -22.32 2.02 23.58
C ILE A 263 -20.87 2.48 23.41
N VAL A 264 -20.29 3.09 24.44
CA VAL A 264 -18.91 3.63 24.36
C VAL A 264 -17.85 2.52 24.39
N ASN A 265 -18.21 1.26 24.62
CA ASN A 265 -17.29 0.12 24.64
C ASN A 265 -16.98 -0.41 23.22
N VAL A 266 -16.38 0.42 22.38
CA VAL A 266 -16.15 0.10 20.96
C VAL A 266 -14.77 -0.48 20.65
N LYS A 267 -13.75 -0.20 21.46
CA LYS A 267 -12.36 -0.56 21.15
C LYS A 267 -12.05 -2.03 21.48
N LYS A 268 -11.41 -2.68 20.53
CA LYS A 268 -10.69 -3.95 20.68
C LYS A 268 -9.29 -3.77 20.09
N TYR A 269 -8.36 -4.65 20.42
CA TYR A 269 -6.97 -4.57 20.00
C TYR A 269 -6.51 -5.87 19.36
N TYR A 270 -5.59 -5.78 18.40
CA TYR A 270 -4.93 -6.97 17.89
C TYR A 270 -4.03 -7.58 18.96
N SER A 271 -4.02 -8.90 19.06
CA SER A 271 -3.15 -9.65 19.95
C SER A 271 -2.38 -10.74 19.19
N LYS A 272 -1.42 -11.37 19.87
CA LYS A 272 -0.67 -12.51 19.30
C LYS A 272 -1.62 -13.60 18.78
N ASN A 273 -2.72 -13.83 19.51
CA ASN A 273 -3.66 -14.94 19.29
C ASN A 273 -5.05 -14.47 18.81
N GLY A 274 -5.19 -13.25 18.28
CA GLY A 274 -6.44 -12.76 17.72
C GLY A 274 -6.79 -11.33 18.12
N ILE A 275 -7.91 -11.15 18.81
CA ILE A 275 -8.48 -9.85 19.18
C ILE A 275 -8.80 -9.86 20.68
N ASN A 276 -8.32 -8.84 21.40
CA ASN A 276 -8.44 -8.71 22.86
C ASN A 276 -9.04 -7.35 23.27
N ASP A 277 -9.43 -7.23 24.54
CA ASP A 277 -9.88 -5.97 25.18
C ASP A 277 -8.75 -5.00 25.56
N PHE A 278 -7.51 -5.50 25.53
CA PHE A 278 -6.30 -4.77 25.88
C PHE A 278 -5.27 -4.96 24.77
N PRO A 279 -4.42 -3.95 24.51
CA PRO A 279 -3.21 -4.13 23.72
C PRO A 279 -2.38 -5.30 24.26
N ASP A 280 -1.71 -6.04 23.37
CA ASP A 280 -0.89 -7.19 23.74
C ASP A 280 0.51 -7.04 23.14
N ILE A 281 1.50 -6.82 24.00
CA ILE A 281 2.89 -6.64 23.59
C ILE A 281 3.50 -7.90 22.96
N ASN A 282 2.97 -9.09 23.27
CA ASN A 282 3.46 -10.36 22.71
C ASN A 282 3.20 -10.48 21.20
N ILE A 283 2.35 -9.60 20.63
CA ILE A 283 2.18 -9.50 19.18
C ILE A 283 3.51 -9.19 18.46
N LEU A 284 4.51 -8.61 19.15
CA LEU A 284 5.84 -8.33 18.59
C LEU A 284 6.47 -9.56 17.92
N GLU A 285 6.26 -10.76 18.47
CA GLU A 285 6.76 -12.01 17.89
C GLU A 285 6.34 -12.18 16.42
N ASN A 286 5.12 -11.75 16.08
CA ASN A 286 4.55 -11.79 14.74
C ASN A 286 4.98 -10.58 13.87
N LEU A 287 5.37 -9.46 14.48
CA LEU A 287 5.69 -8.21 13.78
C LEU A 287 7.14 -8.13 13.32
N LEU A 288 8.08 -8.78 14.03
CA LEU A 288 9.51 -8.74 13.72
C LEU A 288 9.86 -9.53 12.46
N THR A 289 9.52 -8.96 11.30
CA THR A 289 9.77 -9.55 9.98
C THR A 289 10.27 -8.49 9.00
N PHE A 290 11.08 -8.90 8.01
CA PHE A 290 11.49 -8.01 6.92
C PHE A 290 10.29 -7.40 6.16
N ASN A 291 9.17 -8.13 6.11
CA ASN A 291 7.93 -7.64 5.51
C ASN A 291 7.32 -6.45 6.26
N PHE A 292 7.42 -6.39 7.59
CA PHE A 292 6.87 -5.25 8.35
C PHE A 292 7.67 -3.97 8.11
N PHE A 293 9.01 -4.08 8.04
CA PHE A 293 9.89 -2.92 7.90
C PHE A 293 10.03 -2.46 6.44
N CYS A 294 10.27 -3.41 5.53
CA CYS A 294 10.25 -3.33 4.06
C CYS A 294 10.98 -2.17 3.37
N TYR A 295 11.81 -1.41 4.07
CA TYR A 295 12.56 -0.29 3.50
C TYR A 295 13.54 -0.76 2.43
N LYS A 296 14.26 -1.86 2.68
CA LYS A 296 15.24 -2.37 1.72
C LYS A 296 14.61 -2.79 0.40
N LEU A 297 13.54 -3.59 0.46
CA LEU A 297 12.80 -4.06 -0.72
C LEU A 297 12.34 -2.88 -1.58
N LEU A 298 11.78 -1.86 -0.94
CA LEU A 298 11.29 -0.67 -1.64
C LEU A 298 12.42 0.05 -2.37
N ILE A 299 13.55 0.25 -1.70
CA ILE A 299 14.70 0.98 -2.26
C ILE A 299 15.37 0.23 -3.41
N ASP A 300 15.40 -1.10 -3.35
CA ASP A 300 16.09 -1.92 -4.35
C ASP A 300 15.55 -1.68 -5.78
N PHE A 301 14.28 -1.30 -5.94
CA PHE A 301 13.67 -0.93 -7.23
C PHE A 301 13.86 0.55 -7.61
N PHE A 302 14.29 1.40 -6.69
CA PHE A 302 14.46 2.85 -6.88
C PHE A 302 15.91 3.34 -6.67
N ARG A 303 16.90 2.44 -6.73
CA ARG A 303 18.33 2.79 -6.54
C ARG A 303 18.85 3.88 -7.49
N LYS A 304 18.23 4.04 -8.65
CA LYS A 304 18.56 5.06 -9.66
C LYS A 304 17.68 6.31 -9.57
N SER A 305 16.68 6.30 -8.69
CA SER A 305 15.75 7.40 -8.49
C SER A 305 16.32 8.44 -7.54
N HIS A 306 15.85 9.68 -7.66
CA HIS A 306 16.03 10.65 -6.59
C HIS A 306 15.02 10.35 -5.45
N ILE A 307 15.52 9.83 -4.33
CA ILE A 307 14.72 9.50 -3.15
C ILE A 307 14.79 10.64 -2.13
N PHE A 308 13.63 11.20 -1.80
CA PHE A 308 13.45 12.20 -0.75
C PHE A 308 12.83 11.54 0.48
N TYR A 309 13.65 11.28 1.50
CA TYR A 309 13.17 10.81 2.79
C TYR A 309 12.56 11.93 3.60
N ILE A 310 11.46 11.62 4.27
CA ILE A 310 10.79 12.50 5.22
C ILE A 310 10.49 11.72 6.50
N ASP A 311 10.81 12.31 7.63
CA ASP A 311 10.45 11.74 8.93
C ASP A 311 8.97 12.00 9.25
N MET A 312 8.30 11.06 9.91
CA MET A 312 6.96 11.26 10.45
C MET A 312 6.88 12.48 11.39
N GLU A 313 7.94 12.79 12.14
CA GLU A 313 8.02 14.00 12.97
C GLU A 313 7.85 15.29 12.17
N GLU A 314 8.22 15.32 10.88
CA GLU A 314 8.07 16.48 10.01
C GLU A 314 6.62 16.72 9.57
N ILE A 315 5.75 15.72 9.70
CA ILE A 315 4.31 15.82 9.39
C ILE A 315 3.42 15.88 10.62
N LYS A 316 3.99 16.12 11.81
CA LYS A 316 3.23 16.43 13.01
C LYS A 316 2.64 17.85 12.94
N PRO A 317 1.55 18.15 13.69
CA PRO A 317 0.84 19.43 13.63
C PRO A 317 1.70 20.70 13.68
N ALA A 318 2.80 20.68 14.44
CA ALA A 318 3.69 21.82 14.59
C ALA A 318 4.51 22.16 13.32
N LYS A 319 4.74 21.18 12.44
CA LYS A 319 5.63 21.30 11.26
C LYS A 319 4.93 21.03 9.93
N ALA A 320 3.84 20.27 9.94
CA ALA A 320 3.22 19.72 8.74
C ALA A 320 2.94 20.75 7.63
N PHE A 321 2.42 21.94 7.98
CA PHE A 321 2.14 22.97 6.98
C PHE A 321 3.40 23.45 6.24
N ASP A 322 4.46 23.76 6.98
CA ASP A 322 5.73 24.25 6.43
C ASP A 322 6.43 23.14 5.64
N THR A 323 6.39 21.91 6.15
CA THR A 323 6.87 20.73 5.45
C THR A 323 6.15 20.53 4.12
N MET A 324 4.82 20.64 4.09
CA MET A 324 4.02 20.51 2.87
C MET A 324 4.27 21.64 1.88
N CYS A 325 4.57 22.86 2.36
CA CYS A 325 5.05 23.95 1.52
C CYS A 325 6.37 23.60 0.81
N VAL A 326 7.36 23.09 1.56
CA VAL A 326 8.65 22.68 0.99
C VAL A 326 8.48 21.53 -0.01
N LEU A 327 7.62 20.56 0.31
CA LEU A 327 7.32 19.45 -0.60
C LEU A 327 6.61 19.93 -1.87
N ALA A 328 5.71 20.91 -1.77
CA ALA A 328 5.02 21.48 -2.93
C ALA A 328 6.03 22.07 -3.92
N ASP A 329 6.99 22.85 -3.41
CA ASP A 329 8.04 23.46 -4.24
C ASP A 329 8.95 22.39 -4.86
N LYS A 330 9.31 21.35 -4.10
CA LYS A 330 10.18 20.27 -4.58
C LYS A 330 9.49 19.40 -5.63
N PHE A 331 8.24 19.02 -5.40
CA PHE A 331 7.54 18.03 -6.23
C PHE A 331 6.64 18.66 -7.30
N GLY A 332 6.36 19.96 -7.21
CA GLY A 332 5.59 20.73 -8.20
C GLY A 332 4.08 20.64 -8.05
N PHE A 333 3.57 20.26 -6.86
CA PHE A 333 2.13 20.25 -6.60
C PHE A 333 1.63 21.59 -6.04
N LYS A 334 0.32 21.76 -5.95
CA LYS A 334 -0.29 23.02 -5.48
C LYS A 334 0.08 23.25 -4.01
N ARG A 335 0.70 24.40 -3.71
CA ARG A 335 1.08 24.79 -2.35
C ARG A 335 -0.14 24.81 -1.41
N PRO A 336 0.00 24.34 -0.15
CA PRO A 336 -1.08 24.44 0.83
C PRO A 336 -1.38 25.92 1.15
N VAL A 337 -2.66 26.23 1.34
CA VAL A 337 -3.14 27.59 1.64
C VAL A 337 -3.69 27.69 3.05
N ASP A 338 -4.48 26.71 3.47
CA ASP A 338 -5.14 26.71 4.77
C ASP A 338 -4.36 25.87 5.79
N LYS A 339 -3.68 26.55 6.72
CA LYS A 339 -2.87 25.92 7.78
C LYS A 339 -3.68 24.96 8.65
N ILE A 340 -5.00 25.19 8.82
CA ILE A 340 -5.83 24.37 9.70
C ILE A 340 -5.96 22.92 9.21
N ASN A 341 -5.83 22.71 7.90
CA ASN A 341 -5.89 21.37 7.30
C ASN A 341 -4.66 20.51 7.64
N PHE A 342 -3.60 21.11 8.18
CA PHE A 342 -2.33 20.45 8.50
C PHE A 342 -2.03 20.44 10.01
N SER A 343 -2.86 21.09 10.82
CA SER A 343 -2.62 21.27 12.26
C SER A 343 -3.30 20.23 13.15
N HIS A 344 -3.84 19.15 12.59
CA HIS A 344 -4.61 18.15 13.35
C HIS A 344 -3.96 16.77 13.32
N ILE A 345 -4.23 15.97 14.35
CA ILE A 345 -3.84 14.57 14.42
C ILE A 345 -4.95 13.74 13.77
N VAL A 346 -4.63 13.01 12.70
CA VAL A 346 -5.61 12.19 11.96
C VAL A 346 -6.11 11.00 12.76
N PHE A 347 -5.23 10.42 13.59
CA PHE A 347 -5.52 9.31 14.51
C PHE A 347 -5.35 9.78 15.95
N ASP A 348 -6.33 10.53 16.44
CA ASP A 348 -6.38 10.98 17.84
C ASP A 348 -7.05 9.92 18.74
N ASP A 349 -7.25 10.28 20.01
CA ASP A 349 -7.85 9.41 21.03
C ASP A 349 -9.29 8.96 20.67
N THR A 350 -9.96 9.69 19.77
CA THR A 350 -11.33 9.43 19.30
C THR A 350 -11.41 8.36 18.22
N ILE A 351 -10.28 7.79 17.78
CA ILE A 351 -10.28 6.74 16.77
C ILE A 351 -11.16 5.55 17.19
N GLY A 352 -11.98 5.06 16.25
CA GLY A 352 -12.88 3.93 16.49
C GLY A 352 -14.21 4.30 17.15
N TYR A 353 -14.44 5.55 17.58
CA TYR A 353 -15.73 5.95 18.14
C TYR A 353 -16.68 6.51 17.08
N PHE A 354 -16.20 7.38 16.20
CA PHE A 354 -17.07 8.22 15.37
C PHE A 354 -17.16 7.78 13.90
N PRO A 355 -18.30 8.04 13.23
CA PRO A 355 -19.51 8.70 13.75
C PRO A 355 -20.43 7.78 14.56
N MET A 356 -21.08 8.33 15.59
CA MET A 356 -22.15 7.69 16.37
C MET A 356 -23.51 8.34 16.06
N ARG A 357 -24.59 7.56 16.10
CA ARG A 357 -25.94 7.93 15.69
C ARG A 357 -26.94 7.63 16.81
N LEU A 358 -27.45 8.68 17.42
CA LEU A 358 -28.55 8.61 18.39
C LEU A 358 -29.87 8.81 17.66
N HIS A 359 -30.73 7.79 17.71
CA HIS A 359 -32.08 7.79 17.18
C HIS A 359 -33.04 8.34 18.24
N VAL A 360 -33.73 9.42 17.90
CA VAL A 360 -34.75 10.07 18.73
C VAL A 360 -36.02 10.16 17.89
N GLU A 361 -36.98 9.27 18.14
CA GLU A 361 -38.14 9.07 17.27
C GLU A 361 -37.72 8.80 15.82
N ASP A 362 -38.13 9.63 14.86
CA ASP A 362 -37.74 9.58 13.45
C ASP A 362 -36.48 10.40 13.13
N MET A 363 -35.86 11.06 14.12
CA MET A 363 -34.69 11.91 13.96
C MET A 363 -33.39 11.16 14.25
N ILE A 364 -32.31 11.55 13.56
CA ILE A 364 -30.97 10.97 13.77
C ILE A 364 -29.99 12.08 14.15
N ILE A 365 -29.60 12.11 15.42
CA ILE A 365 -28.55 12.98 15.94
C ILE A 365 -27.19 12.32 15.68
N ILE A 366 -26.31 13.01 14.96
CA ILE A 366 -24.97 12.53 14.63
C ILE A 366 -23.96 13.12 15.61
N ILE A 367 -23.19 12.27 16.27
CA ILE A 367 -22.10 12.66 17.17
C ILE A 367 -20.80 12.31 16.47
N THR A 368 -19.98 13.30 16.15
CA THR A 368 -18.73 13.12 15.40
C THR A 368 -17.78 14.29 15.59
N THR A 369 -16.55 14.20 15.06
CA THR A 369 -15.62 15.33 15.10
C THR A 369 -15.90 16.33 13.97
N LEU A 370 -15.63 17.62 14.19
CA LEU A 370 -15.75 18.70 13.19
C LEU A 370 -15.03 18.37 11.88
N LEU A 371 -13.85 17.75 11.98
CA LEU A 371 -13.09 17.30 10.82
C LEU A 371 -13.84 16.23 10.02
N ARG A 372 -14.33 15.19 10.70
CA ARG A 372 -15.09 14.11 10.06
C ARG A 372 -16.41 14.62 9.50
N ALA A 373 -17.08 15.55 10.18
CA ALA A 373 -18.26 16.23 9.68
C ALA A 373 -17.98 16.96 8.36
N LYS A 374 -16.89 17.75 8.27
CA LYS A 374 -16.49 18.42 7.01
C LYS A 374 -16.22 17.42 5.87
N GLN A 375 -15.67 16.25 6.19
CA GLN A 375 -15.38 15.19 5.21
C GLN A 375 -16.64 14.48 4.71
N MET A 376 -17.65 14.34 5.58
CA MET A 376 -18.98 13.90 5.17
C MET A 376 -19.61 15.03 4.35
N ARG A 377 -19.78 14.84 3.04
CA ARG A 377 -20.44 15.81 2.14
C ARG A 377 -21.86 16.22 2.59
N GLN A 378 -22.41 15.50 3.57
CA GLN A 378 -23.64 15.80 4.31
C GLN A 378 -23.54 17.02 5.24
N SER A 379 -22.35 17.58 5.52
CA SER A 379 -22.19 18.75 6.40
C SER A 379 -22.97 20.01 5.98
N LYS A 380 -23.46 20.08 4.74
CA LYS A 380 -24.37 21.15 4.32
C LYS A 380 -25.80 21.00 4.86
N GLU A 381 -26.20 19.78 5.24
CA GLU A 381 -27.56 19.48 5.71
C GLU A 381 -27.68 19.47 7.24
N TYR A 382 -26.56 19.36 7.96
CA TYR A 382 -26.53 19.26 9.42
C TYR A 382 -25.83 20.47 10.05
N ILE A 383 -26.42 21.03 11.10
CA ILE A 383 -25.83 22.13 11.88
C ILE A 383 -25.31 21.57 13.21
N ASN A 384 -24.18 22.11 13.68
CA ASN A 384 -23.63 21.79 14.99
C ASN A 384 -24.44 22.50 16.10
N PHE A 385 -25.18 21.71 16.89
CA PHE A 385 -26.03 22.18 17.99
C PHE A 385 -25.42 21.91 19.38
N THR A 386 -24.14 21.57 19.49
CA THR A 386 -23.51 21.28 20.79
C THR A 386 -23.78 22.36 21.84
N LYS A 387 -23.73 23.65 21.49
CA LYS A 387 -23.98 24.76 22.42
C LYS A 387 -25.41 24.84 22.98
N GLU A 388 -26.36 24.21 22.30
CA GLU A 388 -27.76 24.18 22.75
C GLU A 388 -28.00 23.05 23.77
N PHE A 389 -27.15 22.02 23.75
CA PHE A 389 -27.21 20.88 24.66
C PHE A 389 -26.25 21.00 25.85
N PHE A 390 -25.20 21.84 25.75
CA PHE A 390 -24.14 21.95 26.75
C PHE A 390 -23.79 23.42 27.01
N ASP A 391 -23.88 23.82 28.29
CA ASP A 391 -23.57 25.19 28.72
C ASP A 391 -22.05 25.45 28.82
N LYS A 392 -21.26 24.38 28.98
CA LYS A 392 -19.79 24.42 29.00
C LYS A 392 -19.22 23.75 27.75
N PRO A 393 -18.04 24.18 27.27
CA PRO A 393 -17.32 23.47 26.22
C PRO A 393 -17.05 22.01 26.61
N LEU A 394 -17.14 21.11 25.64
CA LEU A 394 -16.78 19.69 25.82
C LEU A 394 -15.27 19.55 26.03
N LYS A 395 -14.82 18.49 26.70
CA LYS A 395 -13.38 18.20 26.90
C LYS A 395 -12.64 18.08 25.56
N TYR A 396 -13.30 17.52 24.55
CA TYR A 396 -12.78 17.41 23.19
C TYR A 396 -13.35 18.53 22.32
N GLU A 397 -12.57 19.60 22.09
CA GLU A 397 -13.00 20.78 21.33
C GLU A 397 -13.46 20.47 19.90
N ASN A 398 -12.93 19.38 19.31
CA ASN A 398 -13.31 18.95 17.98
C ASN A 398 -14.59 18.11 17.95
N LEU A 399 -15.17 17.72 19.08
CA LEU A 399 -16.40 16.93 19.15
C LEU A 399 -17.64 17.81 18.93
N GLY A 400 -18.56 17.34 18.10
CA GLY A 400 -19.79 18.05 17.77
C GLY A 400 -21.01 17.14 17.71
N ILE A 401 -22.17 17.74 17.93
CA ILE A 401 -23.50 17.12 17.86
C ILE A 401 -24.26 17.79 16.74
N PHE A 402 -24.64 16.99 15.75
CA PHE A 402 -25.13 17.46 14.47
C PHE A 402 -26.55 16.93 14.23
N LEU A 403 -27.45 17.83 13.83
CA LEU A 403 -28.82 17.50 13.47
C LEU A 403 -29.27 18.37 12.29
N LYS A 404 -30.29 17.96 11.54
CA LYS A 404 -30.87 18.84 10.51
C LYS A 404 -31.60 20.01 11.17
N PRO A 405 -31.58 21.22 10.58
CA PRO A 405 -32.23 22.40 11.17
C PRO A 405 -33.73 22.19 11.45
N GLN A 406 -34.43 21.52 10.53
CA GLN A 406 -35.87 21.26 10.63
C GLN A 406 -36.19 20.26 11.75
N GLU A 407 -35.39 19.20 11.88
CA GLU A 407 -35.50 18.19 12.94
C GLU A 407 -35.18 18.82 14.30
N PHE A 408 -34.17 19.70 14.38
CA PHE A 408 -33.87 20.43 15.61
C PHE A 408 -35.00 21.38 16.01
N GLY A 409 -35.64 22.05 15.05
CA GLY A 409 -36.82 22.87 15.28
C GLY A 409 -37.97 22.06 15.89
N ARG A 410 -38.23 20.86 15.37
CA ARG A 410 -39.22 19.92 15.94
C ARG A 410 -38.84 19.48 17.35
N LEU A 411 -37.58 19.11 17.57
CA LEU A 411 -37.09 18.71 18.88
C LEU A 411 -37.25 19.83 19.91
N LYS A 412 -37.00 21.10 19.55
CA LYS A 412 -37.21 22.25 20.46
C LYS A 412 -38.68 22.53 20.80
N GLN A 413 -39.62 22.15 19.95
CA GLN A 413 -41.05 22.34 20.20
C GLN A 413 -41.60 21.34 21.22
N ASP A 414 -41.02 20.14 21.30
CA ASP A 414 -41.32 19.16 22.36
C ASP A 414 -40.32 19.32 23.52
N SER A 415 -40.69 20.13 24.51
CA SER A 415 -39.82 20.40 25.67
C SER A 415 -39.44 19.15 26.44
N LYS A 416 -40.34 18.16 26.54
CA LYS A 416 -40.09 16.92 27.28
C LYS A 416 -39.08 16.06 26.54
N LEU A 417 -39.24 15.89 25.23
CA LEU A 417 -38.31 15.14 24.40
C LEU A 417 -36.95 15.83 24.33
N PHE A 418 -36.92 17.16 24.22
CA PHE A 418 -35.70 17.96 24.28
C PHE A 418 -34.92 17.71 25.57
N ASP A 419 -35.58 17.77 26.73
CA ASP A 419 -34.96 17.58 28.03
C ASP A 419 -34.45 16.14 28.24
N VAL A 420 -35.22 15.14 27.82
CA VAL A 420 -34.78 13.74 27.86
C VAL A 420 -33.56 13.54 26.97
N THR A 421 -33.57 14.09 25.76
CA THR A 421 -32.46 14.01 24.81
C THR A 421 -31.22 14.71 25.36
N LYS A 422 -31.37 15.92 25.93
CA LYS A 422 -30.29 16.68 26.56
C LYS A 422 -29.67 15.90 27.72
N ARG A 423 -30.48 15.33 28.62
CA ARG A 423 -29.97 14.49 29.72
C ARG A 423 -29.22 13.26 29.22
N TYR A 424 -29.78 12.56 28.23
CA TYR A 424 -29.13 11.38 27.66
C TYR A 424 -27.77 11.73 27.04
N LEU A 425 -27.70 12.80 26.25
CA LEU A 425 -26.46 13.26 25.64
C LEU A 425 -25.41 13.66 26.68
N ASN A 426 -25.81 14.27 27.80
CA ASN A 426 -24.87 14.57 28.90
C ASN A 426 -24.26 13.28 29.48
N ASN A 427 -25.10 12.31 29.84
CA ASN A 427 -24.62 11.02 30.37
C ASN A 427 -23.75 10.26 29.36
N PHE A 428 -24.10 10.35 28.07
CA PHE A 428 -23.33 9.74 26.99
C PHE A 428 -21.94 10.38 26.87
N ILE A 429 -21.84 11.71 26.88
CA ILE A 429 -20.56 12.41 26.77
C ILE A 429 -19.68 12.12 27.98
N GLU A 430 -20.23 12.13 29.20
CA GLU A 430 -19.50 11.77 30.42
C GLU A 430 -18.92 10.34 30.32
N ALA A 431 -19.76 9.36 29.98
CA ALA A 431 -19.33 7.98 29.81
C ALA A 431 -18.29 7.81 28.70
N LEU A 432 -18.41 8.59 27.61
CA LEU A 432 -17.45 8.58 26.51
C LEU A 432 -16.09 9.14 26.96
N GLU A 433 -16.07 10.27 27.67
CA GLU A 433 -14.85 10.89 28.17
C GLU A 433 -14.12 9.97 29.16
N GLU A 434 -14.84 9.39 30.11
CA GLU A 434 -14.32 8.37 31.03
C GLU A 434 -13.75 7.17 30.26
N ARG A 435 -14.49 6.67 29.26
CA ARG A 435 -14.03 5.51 28.50
C ARG A 435 -12.78 5.82 27.69
N ILE A 436 -12.69 7.00 27.07
CA ILE A 436 -11.48 7.37 26.33
C ILE A 436 -10.27 7.44 27.27
N ASP A 437 -10.41 8.01 28.47
CA ASP A 437 -9.32 8.06 29.44
C ASP A 437 -8.88 6.66 29.88
N LEU A 438 -9.84 5.76 30.14
CA LEU A 438 -9.56 4.35 30.43
C LEU A 438 -8.81 3.66 29.28
N GLU A 439 -9.20 3.89 28.03
CA GLU A 439 -8.54 3.31 26.87
C GLU A 439 -7.12 3.84 26.69
N LYS A 440 -6.88 5.13 26.95
CA LYS A 440 -5.54 5.74 26.90
C LYS A 440 -4.61 5.14 27.94
N ALA A 441 -5.12 4.86 29.14
CA ALA A 441 -4.34 4.26 30.21
C ALA A 441 -3.84 2.84 29.88
N LYS A 442 -4.51 2.11 28.98
CA LYS A 442 -4.10 0.77 28.55
C LYS A 442 -2.92 0.76 27.58
N LEU A 443 -2.62 1.88 26.92
CA LEU A 443 -1.70 1.91 25.78
C LEU A 443 -0.25 1.81 26.24
N PHE A 444 0.50 0.93 25.57
CA PHE A 444 1.94 0.82 25.78
C PHE A 444 2.66 2.08 25.29
N LYS A 445 3.72 2.44 26.01
CA LYS A 445 4.67 3.49 25.66
C LYS A 445 5.92 2.86 25.04
N GLU A 446 6.74 3.67 24.41
CA GLU A 446 7.98 3.24 23.77
C GLU A 446 8.94 2.60 24.78
N LYS A 447 8.98 3.10 26.02
CA LYS A 447 9.75 2.50 27.12
C LYS A 447 9.30 1.08 27.46
N ASP A 448 8.00 0.79 27.37
CA ASP A 448 7.49 -0.56 27.64
C ASP A 448 7.96 -1.54 26.56
N VAL A 449 8.01 -1.09 25.30
CA VAL A 449 8.56 -1.86 24.18
C VAL A 449 10.06 -2.14 24.37
N LEU A 450 10.83 -1.12 24.76
CA LEU A 450 12.26 -1.27 25.02
C LEU A 450 12.53 -2.23 26.19
N ASN A 451 11.79 -2.10 27.30
CA ASN A 451 11.91 -3.00 28.45
C ASN A 451 11.58 -4.45 28.08
N TYR A 452 10.50 -4.66 27.31
CA TYR A 452 10.14 -5.99 26.83
C TYR A 452 11.23 -6.62 25.96
N LEU A 453 11.84 -5.84 25.05
CA LEU A 453 12.97 -6.31 24.24
C LEU A 453 14.24 -6.53 25.08
N LYS A 454 14.45 -5.73 26.15
CA LYS A 454 15.56 -5.92 27.09
C LYS A 454 15.49 -7.30 27.75
N GLU A 455 14.30 -7.68 28.22
CA GLU A 455 14.04 -8.95 28.89
C GLU A 455 14.00 -10.13 27.90
N ASN A 456 13.62 -9.88 26.64
CA ASN A 456 13.50 -10.92 25.61
C ASN A 456 14.67 -10.90 24.60
N LYS A 457 15.76 -11.59 24.96
CA LYS A 457 17.01 -11.66 24.17
C LYS A 457 16.79 -12.11 22.73
N GLU A 458 15.97 -13.13 22.50
CA GLU A 458 15.73 -13.67 21.16
C GLU A 458 15.10 -12.60 20.24
N LEU A 459 14.04 -11.93 20.72
CA LEU A 459 13.36 -10.89 19.95
C LEU A 459 14.24 -9.66 19.76
N ARG A 460 15.06 -9.27 20.75
CA ARG A 460 16.04 -8.19 20.62
C ARG A 460 17.02 -8.46 19.49
N VAL A 461 17.69 -9.61 19.51
CA VAL A 461 18.68 -10.00 18.49
C VAL A 461 18.00 -10.10 17.11
N LYS A 462 16.80 -10.67 17.04
CA LYS A 462 16.01 -10.73 15.81
C LYS A 462 15.71 -9.34 15.25
N LEU A 463 15.24 -8.40 16.08
CA LEU A 463 14.97 -7.03 15.65
C LEU A 463 16.25 -6.32 15.19
N LYS A 464 17.36 -6.44 15.93
CA LYS A 464 18.65 -5.85 15.57
C LYS A 464 19.11 -6.30 14.18
N ASN A 465 19.08 -7.62 13.94
CA ASN A 465 19.45 -8.22 12.66
C ASN A 465 18.57 -7.73 11.48
N ILE A 466 17.29 -7.46 11.74
CA ILE A 466 16.39 -6.91 10.73
C ILE A 466 16.73 -5.44 10.45
N LEU A 467 16.82 -4.62 11.49
CA LEU A 467 17.05 -3.17 11.36
C LEU A 467 18.41 -2.87 10.73
N ASP A 468 19.44 -3.65 11.03
CA ASP A 468 20.77 -3.50 10.42
C ASP A 468 20.75 -3.66 8.91
N LYS A 469 19.84 -4.49 8.37
CA LYS A 469 19.68 -4.70 6.93
C LYS A 469 18.71 -3.70 6.31
N GLU A 470 17.63 -3.37 7.01
CA GLU A 470 16.56 -2.50 6.49
C GLU A 470 16.95 -1.02 6.47
N LEU A 471 17.81 -0.58 7.40
CA LEU A 471 18.14 0.85 7.56
C LEU A 471 19.40 1.30 6.81
N VAL A 472 20.14 0.40 6.15
CA VAL A 472 21.45 0.70 5.52
C VAL A 472 21.39 1.94 4.64
N HIS A 473 20.43 1.99 3.71
CA HIS A 473 20.36 3.07 2.75
C HIS A 473 19.92 4.40 3.39
N ILE A 474 19.02 4.37 4.38
CA ILE A 474 18.60 5.58 5.11
C ILE A 474 19.78 6.13 5.91
N LYS A 475 20.53 5.27 6.61
CA LYS A 475 21.76 5.67 7.34
C LYS A 475 22.79 6.31 6.41
N GLN A 476 22.92 5.81 5.19
CA GLN A 476 23.86 6.36 4.19
C GLN A 476 23.44 7.74 3.65
N HIS A 477 22.15 7.93 3.37
CA HIS A 477 21.66 9.11 2.64
C HIS A 477 21.05 10.20 3.53
N ARG A 478 20.52 9.81 4.69
CA ARG A 478 19.90 10.68 5.70
C ARG A 478 20.25 10.22 7.13
N PRO A 479 21.54 10.21 7.49
CA PRO A 479 21.97 9.87 8.85
C PRO A 479 21.36 10.82 9.89
N ASP A 480 21.04 12.05 9.51
CA ASP A 480 20.36 13.05 10.35
C ASP A 480 18.97 12.57 10.82
N ILE A 481 18.19 11.95 9.93
CA ILE A 481 16.90 11.34 10.29
C ILE A 481 17.12 10.23 11.31
N VAL A 482 18.03 9.29 11.01
CA VAL A 482 18.26 8.13 11.88
C VAL A 482 18.78 8.54 13.25
N ALA A 483 19.66 9.55 13.31
CA ALA A 483 20.18 10.10 14.55
C ALA A 483 19.07 10.76 15.40
N SER A 484 18.03 11.31 14.76
CA SER A 484 16.91 11.94 15.45
C SER A 484 15.94 10.94 16.11
N TRP A 485 16.00 9.66 15.73
CA TRP A 485 15.15 8.59 16.26
C TRP A 485 15.55 8.19 17.68
N LYS A 486 15.04 8.93 18.66
CA LYS A 486 15.36 8.76 20.08
C LYS A 486 15.30 7.30 20.54
N TYR A 487 14.20 6.60 20.27
CA TYR A 487 13.97 5.26 20.82
C TYR A 487 14.77 4.20 20.06
N TYR A 488 15.03 4.40 18.78
CA TYR A 488 16.00 3.59 18.05
C TYR A 488 17.42 3.75 18.60
N GLN A 489 17.85 4.97 18.96
CA GLN A 489 19.15 5.17 19.60
C GLN A 489 19.23 4.51 20.98
N GLU A 490 18.16 4.58 21.78
CA GLU A 490 18.06 3.86 23.06
C GLU A 490 18.13 2.34 22.86
N PHE A 491 17.47 1.81 21.83
CA PHE A 491 17.55 0.39 21.46
C PHE A 491 18.97 -0.04 21.05
N GLU A 492 19.64 0.71 20.17
CA GLU A 492 21.02 0.41 19.74
C GLU A 492 21.99 0.44 20.92
N LYS A 493 21.85 1.41 21.83
CA LYS A 493 22.65 1.49 23.05
C LYS A 493 22.42 0.27 23.94
N MET A 494 21.16 -0.10 24.18
CA MET A 494 20.79 -1.27 24.96
C MET A 494 21.37 -2.57 24.37
N CYS A 495 21.35 -2.75 23.04
CA CYS A 495 21.94 -3.93 22.41
C CYS A 495 23.45 -4.01 22.68
N LYS A 496 24.19 -2.90 22.51
CA LYS A 496 25.63 -2.88 22.78
C LYS A 496 25.97 -3.25 24.22
N GLU A 497 25.29 -2.63 25.20
CA GLU A 497 25.55 -2.87 26.63
C GLU A 497 25.32 -4.34 27.04
N LEU A 498 24.31 -5.00 26.44
CA LEU A 498 23.97 -6.38 26.78
C LEU A 498 24.80 -7.41 26.00
N ASP A 499 25.14 -7.11 24.75
CA ASP A 499 25.97 -8.00 23.92
C ASP A 499 27.43 -8.01 24.40
N ASP A 500 27.94 -6.87 24.91
CA ASP A 500 29.27 -6.79 25.52
C ASP A 500 29.31 -7.47 26.91
N GLY A 501 28.24 -7.40 27.69
CA GLY A 501 28.13 -8.06 29.00
C GLY A 501 28.10 -9.59 28.92
N ASP A 502 27.49 -10.15 27.86
CA ASP A 502 27.45 -11.60 27.61
C ASP A 502 28.84 -12.21 27.30
N ILE A 503 29.83 -11.39 26.92
CA ILE A 503 31.22 -11.85 26.64
C ILE A 503 31.96 -12.06 27.97
N TYR A 504 31.76 -11.19 28.96
CA TYR A 504 32.42 -11.30 30.26
C TYR A 504 31.88 -12.44 31.14
N GLU A 505 30.62 -12.85 30.99
CA GLU A 505 30.04 -14.00 31.71
C GLU A 505 30.46 -15.37 31.13
N LYS A 506 31.03 -15.43 29.92
CA LYS A 506 31.52 -16.68 29.32
C LYS A 506 32.99 -16.97 29.61
N ASP A 507 33.73 -15.98 30.09
CA ASP A 507 35.14 -16.06 30.45
C ASP A 507 35.36 -16.17 31.97
N LEU A 508 34.28 -16.40 32.73
CA LEU A 508 34.24 -16.78 34.15
C LEU A 508 33.61 -18.17 34.29
#